data_AF-A0A0A9WLY5-F1
#
_entry.id   AF-A0A0A9WLY5-F1
#
_cell.length_a   1.000
_cell.length_b   1.000
_cell.length_c   1.000
_cell.angle_alpha   90.00
_cell.angle_beta   90.00
_cell.angle_gamma   90.00
#
_symmetry.space_group_name_H-M   'P 1'
#
loop_
_entity.id
_entity.type
_entity.pdbx_description
1 polymer ?
#
loop_
_entity_poly.entity_id
_entity_poly.type
_entity_poly.pdbx_seq_one_letter_code
_entity_poly.pdbx_strand_id
1 'polypeptide(L)'
;MAPLPLEGHQTPIGNNIGQEGSRGGSISLAVLIEFIVQRTYHELTVLAELLPRKTDMERKVEIYNFSMRTRQLFVRLLALVKWANSASKVDKSAHIMAFLDKQSMLFVETAD
;
A
#
# COMPACT_ATOMS: atom_id res chain seq x y z
N MET A 1 57.72 -19.66 -18.39
CA MET A 1 57.12 -18.33 -18.21
C MET A 1 55.67 -18.57 -17.82
N ALA A 2 55.30 -18.42 -16.55
CA ALA A 2 53.94 -18.64 -16.09
C ALA A 2 53.07 -17.42 -16.44
N PRO A 3 51.80 -17.59 -16.84
CA PRO A 3 50.94 -16.48 -17.20
C PRO A 3 50.57 -15.68 -15.94
N LEU A 4 50.69 -14.35 -16.03
CA LEU A 4 50.23 -13.42 -14.99
C LEU A 4 48.70 -13.38 -14.99
N PRO A 5 48.04 -13.41 -13.80
CA PRO A 5 46.61 -13.17 -13.72
C PRO A 5 46.30 -11.73 -14.14
N LEU A 6 45.34 -11.55 -15.06
CA LEU A 6 44.75 -10.24 -15.30
C LEU A 6 43.99 -9.83 -14.03
N GLU A 7 44.55 -8.90 -13.27
CA GLU A 7 43.82 -8.07 -12.30
C GLU A 7 42.76 -7.27 -13.07
N GLY A 8 41.61 -7.89 -13.26
CA GLY A 8 40.38 -7.20 -13.64
C GLY A 8 40.05 -6.23 -12.53
N HIS A 9 40.09 -4.94 -12.85
CA HIS A 9 39.61 -3.86 -12.00
C HIS A 9 38.26 -4.25 -11.38
N GLN A 10 38.28 -4.53 -10.09
CA GLN A 10 37.08 -4.50 -9.27
C GLN A 10 36.66 -3.03 -9.23
N THR A 11 35.80 -2.62 -10.16
CA THR A 11 34.99 -1.43 -9.93
C THR A 11 34.23 -1.68 -8.63
N PRO A 12 34.34 -0.79 -7.63
CA PRO A 12 33.52 -0.93 -6.45
C PRO A 12 32.08 -0.89 -6.94
N ILE A 13 31.34 -1.98 -6.78
CA ILE A 13 29.88 -1.93 -6.79
C ILE A 13 29.55 -1.08 -5.58
N GLY A 14 29.53 0.23 -5.80
CA GLY A 14 29.02 1.19 -4.85
C GLY A 14 27.63 0.68 -4.51
N ASN A 15 27.41 0.48 -3.22
CA ASN A 15 26.16 0.05 -2.62
C ASN A 15 25.10 1.16 -2.74
N ASN A 16 24.98 1.77 -3.92
CA ASN A 16 23.83 2.54 -4.34
C ASN A 16 22.76 1.51 -4.66
N ILE A 17 22.12 1.00 -3.62
CA ILE A 17 20.73 0.56 -3.71
C ILE A 17 19.95 1.84 -4.04
N GLY A 18 20.02 2.22 -5.32
CA GLY A 18 19.17 3.24 -5.90
C GLY A 18 17.75 2.84 -5.59
N GLN A 19 17.00 3.82 -5.09
CA GLN A 19 15.55 3.82 -5.05
C GLN A 19 15.00 3.77 -6.49
N GLU A 20 15.29 2.70 -7.23
CA GLU A 20 14.70 2.42 -8.54
C GLU A 20 13.61 1.39 -8.33
N GLY A 21 12.44 1.90 -7.98
CA GLY A 21 11.29 1.10 -7.64
C GLY A 21 10.29 1.77 -6.70
N SER A 22 10.25 3.11 -6.63
CA SER A 22 9.07 3.79 -6.12
C SER A 22 7.93 3.57 -7.11
N ARG A 23 7.37 2.35 -7.12
CA ARG A 23 6.07 2.09 -7.73
C ARG A 23 5.09 2.98 -6.96
N GLY A 24 4.68 4.09 -7.59
CA GLY A 24 3.76 5.09 -7.06
C GLY A 24 2.33 4.58 -6.83
N GLY A 25 2.17 3.35 -6.34
CA GLY A 25 0.89 2.70 -6.08
C GLY A 25 0.69 2.26 -4.63
N SER A 26 1.60 2.61 -3.70
CA SER A 26 1.39 2.36 -2.27
C SER A 26 0.82 3.61 -1.58
N ILE A 27 -0.16 3.41 -0.72
CA ILE A 27 -0.71 4.46 0.14
C ILE A 27 -0.27 4.19 1.57
N SER A 28 0.14 5.25 2.29
CA SER A 28 0.45 5.11 3.70
C SER A 28 -0.82 4.72 4.47
N LEU A 29 -0.69 3.73 5.36
CA LEU A 29 -1.79 3.31 6.22
C LEU A 29 -2.33 4.48 7.06
N ALA A 30 -1.45 5.41 7.47
CA ALA A 30 -1.84 6.60 8.21
C ALA A 30 -2.78 7.49 7.39
N VAL A 31 -2.44 7.74 6.12
CA VAL A 31 -3.26 8.53 5.19
C VAL A 31 -4.61 7.86 4.94
N LEU A 32 -4.63 6.53 4.77
CA LEU A 32 -5.88 5.77 4.62
C LEU A 32 -6.77 5.88 5.86
N ILE A 33 -6.19 5.77 7.06
CA ILE A 33 -6.91 5.92 8.33
C ILE A 33 -7.51 7.32 8.42
N GLU A 34 -6.73 8.36 8.12
CA GLU A 34 -7.20 9.74 8.15
C GLU A 34 -8.41 9.96 7.23
N PHE A 35 -8.34 9.47 5.99
CA PHE A 35 -9.47 9.55 5.05
C PHE A 35 -10.71 8.82 5.55
N ILE A 36 -10.55 7.61 6.10
CA ILE A 36 -11.67 6.83 6.64
C ILE A 36 -12.33 7.58 7.81
N VAL A 37 -11.53 8.12 8.73
CA VAL A 37 -12.03 8.86 9.89
C VAL A 37 -12.75 10.13 9.45
N GLN A 38 -12.14 10.93 8.58
CA GLN A 38 -12.74 12.16 8.06
C GLN A 38 -14.06 11.87 7.33
N ARG A 39 -14.07 10.86 6.46
CA ARG A 39 -15.28 10.45 5.74
C ARG A 39 -16.38 10.01 6.68
N THR A 40 -16.09 9.14 7.66
CA THR A 40 -17.09 8.67 8.63
C THR A 40 -17.64 9.81 9.48
N TYR A 41 -16.78 10.75 9.90
CA TYR A 41 -17.22 11.93 10.65
C TYR A 41 -18.13 12.84 9.82
N HIS A 42 -17.78 13.06 8.56
CA HIS A 42 -18.61 13.83 7.64
C HIS A 42 -19.98 13.16 7.41
N GLU A 43 -20.00 11.86 7.12
CA GLU A 43 -21.25 11.10 6.95
C GLU A 43 -22.11 11.12 8.22
N LEU A 44 -21.50 11.05 9.41
CA LEU A 44 -22.19 11.17 10.70
C LEU A 44 -22.80 12.57 10.90
N THR A 45 -22.05 13.61 10.55
CA THR A 45 -22.52 15.01 10.68
C THR A 45 -23.74 15.24 9.80
N VAL A 46 -23.66 14.84 8.53
CA VAL A 46 -24.78 14.92 7.58
C VAL A 46 -26.00 14.12 8.09
N LEU A 47 -25.78 12.91 8.60
CA LEU A 47 -26.86 12.12 9.19
C LEU A 47 -27.52 12.88 10.35
N ALA A 48 -26.74 13.43 11.28
CA ALA A 48 -27.25 14.15 12.45
C ALA A 48 -28.09 15.38 12.05
N GLU A 49 -27.71 16.10 11.00
CA GLU A 49 -28.45 17.26 10.48
C GLU A 49 -29.78 16.87 9.82
N LEU A 50 -29.85 15.69 9.20
CA LEU A 50 -31.04 15.23 8.47
C LEU A 50 -32.07 14.51 9.37
N LEU A 51 -31.63 13.86 10.45
CA LEU A 51 -32.50 13.08 11.34
C LEU A 51 -33.70 13.87 11.88
N PRO A 52 -33.60 15.14 12.34
CA PRO A 52 -34.74 15.86 12.91
C PRO A 52 -35.94 15.97 11.97
N ARG A 53 -35.73 15.96 10.65
CA ARG A 53 -36.76 16.12 9.62
C ARG A 53 -37.47 14.81 9.25
N LYS A 54 -37.04 13.67 9.80
CA LYS A 54 -37.55 12.33 9.49
C LYS A 54 -38.52 11.80 10.54
N THR A 55 -39.38 10.85 10.19
CA THR A 55 -40.20 10.11 11.17
C THR A 55 -39.33 9.18 12.03
N ASP A 56 -39.85 8.74 13.18
CA ASP A 56 -39.13 7.84 14.10
C ASP A 56 -38.61 6.57 13.39
N MET A 57 -39.47 5.93 12.58
CA MET A 57 -39.12 4.72 11.85
C MET A 57 -37.98 4.97 10.84
N GLU A 58 -38.07 6.05 10.07
CA GLU A 58 -37.02 6.42 9.12
C GLU A 58 -35.70 6.74 9.82
N ARG A 59 -35.72 7.45 10.95
CA ARG A 59 -34.52 7.73 11.74
C ARG A 59 -33.82 6.44 12.16
N LYS A 60 -34.57 5.47 12.69
CA LYS A 60 -34.01 4.17 13.11
C LYS A 60 -33.36 3.44 11.95
N VAL A 61 -34.02 3.41 10.79
CA VAL A 61 -33.49 2.77 9.57
C VAL A 61 -32.21 3.45 9.10
N GLU A 62 -32.16 4.78 9.04
CA GLU A 62 -30.97 5.54 8.63
C GLU A 62 -29.79 5.33 9.58
N ILE A 63 -30.03 5.38 10.89
CA ILE A 63 -29.00 5.12 11.92
C ILE A 63 -28.46 3.70 11.80
N TYR A 64 -29.35 2.70 11.63
CA TYR A 64 -28.93 1.31 11.43
C TYR A 64 -28.07 1.14 10.17
N ASN A 65 -28.51 1.71 9.04
CA ASN A 65 -27.79 1.62 7.78
C ASN A 65 -26.41 2.29 7.85
N PHE A 66 -26.33 3.48 8.46
CA PHE A 66 -25.04 4.15 8.71
C PHE A 66 -24.14 3.28 9.58
N SER A 67 -24.66 2.72 10.67
CA SER A 67 -23.91 1.87 11.60
C SER A 67 -23.37 0.61 10.90
N MET A 68 -24.19 -0.05 10.08
CA MET A 68 -23.78 -1.25 9.34
C MET A 68 -22.69 -0.93 8.31
N ARG A 69 -22.85 0.14 7.52
CA ARG A 69 -21.84 0.56 6.53
C ARG A 69 -20.52 0.94 7.20
N THR A 70 -20.59 1.74 8.26
CA THR A 70 -19.41 2.18 9.02
C THR A 70 -18.69 0.99 9.65
N ARG A 71 -19.42 0.09 10.31
CA ARG A 71 -18.84 -1.14 10.87
C ARG A 71 -18.10 -1.95 9.82
N GLN A 72 -18.70 -2.16 8.64
CA GLN A 72 -18.05 -2.94 7.58
C GLN A 72 -16.77 -2.28 7.06
N LEU A 73 -16.74 -0.94 6.96
CA LEU A 73 -15.55 -0.19 6.59
C LEU A 73 -14.42 -0.38 7.61
N PHE A 74 -14.72 -0.24 8.90
CA PHE A 74 -13.72 -0.42 9.96
C PHE A 74 -13.25 -1.87 10.12
N VAL A 75 -14.11 -2.86 9.86
CA VAL A 75 -13.70 -4.27 9.80
C VAL A 75 -12.67 -4.51 8.68
N ARG A 76 -12.86 -3.90 7.50
CA ARG A 76 -11.88 -3.98 6.41
C ARG A 76 -10.58 -3.26 6.77
N LEU A 77 -10.67 -2.09 7.40
CA LEU A 77 -9.48 -1.38 7.91
C LEU A 77 -8.72 -2.23 8.94
N LEU A 78 -9.42 -2.87 9.87
CA LEU A 78 -8.81 -3.77 10.86
C LEU A 78 -8.06 -4.93 10.18
N ALA A 79 -8.64 -5.52 9.12
CA ALA A 79 -7.95 -6.56 8.35
C ALA A 79 -6.65 -6.03 7.73
N LEU A 80 -6.66 -4.81 7.16
CA LEU A 80 -5.45 -4.17 6.63
C LEU A 80 -4.41 -3.88 7.70
N VAL A 81 -4.81 -3.37 8.87
CA VAL A 81 -3.90 -3.13 10.01
C VAL A 81 -3.22 -4.42 10.45
N LYS A 82 -3.99 -5.51 10.58
CA LYS A 82 -3.43 -6.83 10.93
C LYS A 82 -2.48 -7.35 9.86
N TRP A 83 -2.81 -7.15 8.59
CA TRP A 83 -1.96 -7.55 7.46
C TRP A 83 -0.68 -6.71 7.37
N ALA A 84 -0.72 -5.42 7.71
CA ALA A 84 0.44 -4.52 7.64
C ALA A 84 1.64 -5.00 8.47
N ASN A 85 1.42 -5.79 9.53
CA ASN A 85 2.49 -6.47 10.27
C ASN A 85 3.36 -7.40 9.40
N SER A 86 2.85 -7.83 8.25
CA SER A 86 3.55 -8.66 7.27
C SER A 86 4.03 -7.89 6.04
N ALA A 87 3.78 -6.57 5.93
CA ALA A 87 4.10 -5.78 4.75
C ALA A 87 5.60 -5.78 4.42
N SER A 88 6.47 -5.71 5.44
CA SER A 88 7.94 -5.75 5.25
C SER A 88 8.43 -7.02 4.55
N LYS A 89 7.70 -8.14 4.65
CA LYS A 89 8.02 -9.38 3.92
C LYS A 89 7.66 -9.24 2.44
N VAL A 90 6.50 -8.64 2.16
CA VAL A 90 6.03 -8.36 0.80
C VAL A 90 6.96 -7.38 0.10
N ASP A 91 7.41 -6.33 0.80
CA ASP A 91 8.35 -5.35 0.25
C ASP A 91 9.69 -5.99 -0.16
N LYS A 92 10.20 -6.92 0.65
CA LYS A 92 11.42 -7.68 0.29
C LYS A 92 11.20 -8.53 -0.95
N SER A 93 10.10 -9.27 -1.03
CA SER A 93 9.74 -10.06 -2.22
C SER A 93 9.57 -9.17 -3.45
N ALA A 94 8.97 -7.99 -3.31
CA ALA A 94 8.82 -7.03 -4.40
C ALA A 94 10.17 -6.53 -4.93
N HIS A 95 11.13 -6.21 -4.05
CA HIS A 95 12.49 -5.84 -4.46
C HIS A 95 13.21 -6.98 -5.19
N ILE A 96 13.10 -8.22 -4.70
CA ILE A 96 13.70 -9.39 -5.37
C ILE A 96 13.10 -9.56 -6.77
N MET A 97 11.76 -9.49 -6.90
CA MET A 97 11.10 -9.57 -8.20
C MET A 97 11.58 -8.47 -9.15
N ALA A 98 11.64 -7.21 -8.68
CA ALA A 98 12.11 -6.11 -9.49
C ALA A 98 13.56 -6.29 -9.97
N PHE A 99 14.43 -6.83 -9.11
CA PHE A 99 15.80 -7.16 -9.50
C PHE A 99 15.83 -8.24 -10.60
N LEU A 100 15.09 -9.33 -10.42
CA LEU A 100 15.04 -10.43 -11.39
C LEU A 100 14.46 -9.97 -12.73
N ASP A 101 13.41 -9.14 -12.72
CA ASP A 101 12.82 -8.55 -13.91
C ASP A 101 13.85 -7.69 -14.67
N LYS A 102 14.63 -6.88 -13.96
CA LYS A 102 15.72 -6.07 -14.55
C LYS A 102 16.80 -6.96 -15.19
N GLN A 103 17.20 -8.04 -14.52
CA GLN A 103 18.18 -8.98 -15.09
C GLN A 103 17.64 -9.68 -16.33
N SER A 104 16.38 -10.11 -16.30
CA SER A 104 15.70 -10.74 -17.43
C SER A 104 15.70 -9.83 -18.66
N MET A 105 15.36 -8.55 -18.47
CA MET A 105 15.38 -7.54 -19.54
C MET A 105 16.76 -7.40 -20.19
N LEU A 106 17.82 -7.32 -19.39
CA LEU A 106 19.19 -7.19 -19.91
C LEU A 106 19.60 -8.39 -20.78
N PHE A 107 19.17 -9.61 -20.45
CA PHE A 107 19.42 -10.78 -21.30
C PHE A 107 18.70 -10.70 -22.63
N VAL A 108 17.49 -10.15 -22.66
CA VAL A 108 16.72 -9.94 -23.90
C VAL A 108 17.37 -8.85 -24.74
N GLU A 109 17.70 -7.69 -24.14
CA GLU A 109 18.32 -6.56 -24.84
C GLU A 109 19.73 -6.86 -25.37
N THR A 110 20.47 -7.77 -24.73
CA THR A 110 21.81 -8.18 -25.21
C THR A 110 21.71 -9.19 -26.37
N ALA A 111 20.57 -9.84 -26.54
CA ALA A 111 20.36 -10.88 -27.55
C ALA A 111 19.79 -10.35 -28.89
N ASP A 112 19.22 -9.14 -28.89
CA ASP A 112 18.78 -8.38 -30.08
C ASP A 112 19.94 -7.52 -30.63
#